data_AF-A0A8I1FYV0-F1
#
_entry.id   AF-A0A8I1FYV0-F1
#
_cell.length_a   1.000
_cell.length_b   1.000
_cell.length_c   1.000
_cell.angle_alpha   90.00
_cell.angle_beta   90.00
_cell.angle_gamma   90.00
#
_symmetry.space_group_name_H-M   'P 1'
#
loop_
_entity.id
_entity.type
_entity.pdbx_description
1 polymer ?
#
loop_
_entity_poly.entity_id
_entity_poly.type
_entity_poly.pdbx_seq_one_letter_code
_entity_poly.pdbx_strand_id
1 'polypeptide(L)'
;MDNSSQRMQFLQYHSVKLNYPEDVRRMRAVLAGAGYMACEIDLERLWDEFSQANNLRGKWRDLPEDDIVLLRILLTGFGVIDQWFPDDHDAPHDCYPSHWPSL
;
A
#
# COMPACT_ATOMS: atom_id res chain seq x y z
N MET A 1 26.51 -10.37 -41.77
CA MET A 1 25.66 -9.98 -40.63
C MET A 1 26.22 -10.72 -39.42
N ASP A 2 27.15 -10.08 -38.72
CA ASP A 2 27.82 -10.67 -37.55
C ASP A 2 26.84 -10.68 -36.37
N ASN A 3 26.40 -11.89 -36.00
CA ASN A 3 25.54 -12.14 -34.86
C ASN A 3 26.37 -12.65 -33.66
N SER A 4 27.60 -12.14 -33.53
CA SER A 4 28.57 -12.56 -32.54
C SER A 4 28.86 -11.42 -31.57
N SER A 5 28.36 -11.56 -30.34
CA SER A 5 28.81 -10.89 -29.09
C SER A 5 27.75 -10.10 -28.33
N GLN A 6 26.53 -10.63 -28.16
CA GLN A 6 25.73 -10.20 -27.01
C GLN A 6 26.36 -10.83 -25.76
N ARG A 7 27.28 -10.09 -25.10
CA ARG A 7 27.89 -10.52 -23.84
C ARG A 7 26.79 -10.72 -22.80
N MET A 8 26.70 -11.93 -22.24
CA MET A 8 25.78 -12.21 -21.13
C MET A 8 26.13 -11.27 -19.96
N GLN A 9 25.14 -10.50 -19.51
CA GLN A 9 25.26 -9.62 -18.36
C GLN A 9 24.72 -10.32 -17.12
N PHE A 10 25.43 -10.19 -16.01
CA PHE A 10 25.01 -10.73 -14.73
C PHE A 10 23.99 -9.79 -14.09
N LEU A 11 22.79 -10.30 -13.80
CA LEU A 11 21.76 -9.58 -13.07
C LEU A 11 21.89 -9.91 -11.58
N GLN A 12 22.24 -8.92 -10.77
CA GLN A 12 22.22 -9.06 -9.32
C GLN A 12 20.91 -8.52 -8.76
N TYR A 13 20.16 -9.37 -8.07
CA TYR A 13 18.97 -8.94 -7.34
C TYR A 13 19.40 -8.05 -6.18
N HIS A 14 19.01 -6.77 -6.23
CA HIS A 14 19.15 -5.85 -5.12
C HIS A 14 17.87 -5.95 -4.31
N SER A 15 17.97 -6.25 -3.01
CA SER A 15 16.81 -6.23 -2.13
C SER A 15 16.21 -4.82 -2.15
N VAL A 16 14.92 -4.73 -2.40
CA VAL A 16 14.22 -3.44 -2.42
C VAL A 16 14.36 -2.80 -1.04
N LYS A 17 14.88 -1.58 -1.02
CA LYS A 17 15.06 -0.82 0.21
C LYS A 17 13.72 -0.15 0.53
N LEU A 18 13.07 -0.61 1.58
CA LEU A 18 11.88 0.05 2.11
C LEU A 18 12.26 1.42 2.68
N ASN A 19 11.43 2.44 2.46
CA ASN A 19 11.65 3.76 3.06
C ASN A 19 11.26 3.74 4.56
N TYR A 20 10.29 2.92 4.94
CA TYR A 20 9.71 2.86 6.29
C TYR A 20 9.57 1.41 6.81
N PRO A 21 10.70 0.74 7.13
CA PRO A 21 10.70 -0.70 7.41
C PRO A 21 9.95 -1.11 8.70
N GLU A 22 9.91 -0.24 9.72
CA GLU A 22 9.23 -0.52 10.99
C GLU A 22 7.70 -0.48 10.82
N ASP A 23 7.19 0.54 10.13
CA ASP A 23 5.76 0.69 9.83
C ASP A 23 5.25 -0.45 8.94
N VAL A 24 6.04 -0.83 7.91
CA VAL A 24 5.73 -1.98 7.06
C VAL A 24 5.74 -3.30 7.85
N ARG A 25 6.63 -3.43 8.85
CA ARG A 25 6.62 -4.60 9.74
C ARG A 25 5.36 -4.63 10.60
N ARG A 26 4.91 -3.48 11.10
CA ARG A 26 3.66 -3.37 11.88
C ARG A 26 2.43 -3.72 11.03
N MET A 27 2.29 -3.15 9.84
CA MET A 27 1.19 -3.48 8.92
C MET A 27 1.12 -4.98 8.63
N ARG A 28 2.28 -5.62 8.45
CA ARG A 28 2.36 -7.06 8.22
C ARG A 28 1.97 -7.87 9.44
N ALA A 29 2.38 -7.45 10.64
CA ALA A 29 1.97 -8.10 11.88
C ALA A 29 0.44 -8.03 12.07
N VAL A 30 -0.16 -6.88 11.76
CA VAL A 30 -1.62 -6.68 11.81
C VAL A 30 -2.34 -7.61 10.81
N LEU A 31 -1.87 -7.67 9.55
CA LEU A 31 -2.44 -8.59 8.56
C LEU A 31 -2.28 -10.05 8.96
N ALA A 32 -1.09 -10.44 9.45
CA ALA A 32 -0.82 -11.79 9.89
C ALA A 32 -1.71 -12.20 11.07
N GLY A 33 -1.97 -11.29 12.01
CA GLY A 33 -2.91 -11.49 13.11
C GLY A 33 -4.35 -11.76 12.66
N ALA A 34 -4.71 -11.26 11.46
CA ALA A 34 -6.01 -11.49 10.83
C ALA A 34 -6.01 -12.64 9.79
N GLY A 35 -4.88 -13.34 9.62
CA GLY A 35 -4.76 -14.46 8.66
C GLY A 35 -4.45 -14.06 7.22
N TYR A 36 -4.02 -12.82 6.98
CA TYR A 36 -3.65 -12.30 5.66
C TYR A 36 -2.13 -12.12 5.52
N MET A 37 -1.64 -12.14 4.29
CA MET A 37 -0.23 -11.87 3.97
C MET A 37 -0.14 -10.98 2.73
N ALA A 38 0.78 -10.02 2.77
CA ALA A 38 1.07 -9.11 1.67
C ALA A 38 2.59 -8.87 1.56
N CYS A 39 3.06 -8.55 0.36
CA CYS A 39 4.46 -8.18 0.15
C CYS A 39 4.76 -6.82 0.78
N GLU A 40 5.99 -6.64 1.26
CA GLU A 40 6.44 -5.40 1.91
C GLU A 40 6.29 -4.18 1.00
N ILE A 41 6.59 -4.34 -0.28
CA ILE A 41 6.51 -3.28 -1.30
C ILE A 41 5.06 -2.89 -1.55
N ASP A 42 4.14 -3.86 -1.56
CA ASP A 42 2.72 -3.59 -1.78
C ASP A 42 2.13 -2.82 -0.60
N LEU A 43 2.56 -3.12 0.63
CA LEU A 43 2.17 -2.38 1.83
C LEU A 43 2.67 -0.93 1.78
N GLU A 44 3.94 -0.74 1.40
CA GLU A 44 4.52 0.60 1.27
C GLU A 44 3.80 1.42 0.21
N ARG A 45 3.55 0.82 -0.95
CA ARG A 45 2.82 1.46 -2.05
C ARG A 45 1.37 1.79 -1.68
N LEU A 46 0.65 0.84 -1.08
CA LEU A 46 -0.74 1.03 -0.65
C LEU A 46 -0.84 2.21 0.32
N TRP A 47 0.07 2.29 1.30
CA TRP A 47 0.05 3.36 2.26
C TRP A 47 0.41 4.72 1.64
N ASP A 48 1.36 4.76 0.71
CA ASP A 48 1.71 5.98 -0.01
C ASP A 48 0.56 6.52 -0.85
N GLU A 49 -0.18 5.62 -1.52
CA GLU A 49 -1.38 5.91 -2.31
C GLU A 49 -2.52 6.38 -1.39
N PHE A 50 -2.80 5.66 -0.31
CA PHE A 50 -3.81 6.02 0.68
C PHE A 50 -3.54 7.39 1.31
N SER A 51 -2.30 7.64 1.73
CA SER A 51 -1.91 8.92 2.35
C SER A 51 -2.01 10.09 1.38
N GLN A 52 -1.72 9.85 0.09
CA GLN A 52 -1.87 10.85 -0.95
C GLN A 52 -3.33 11.18 -1.24
N ALA A 53 -4.20 10.16 -1.32
CA ALA A 53 -5.63 10.35 -1.53
C ALA A 53 -6.30 11.12 -0.38
N ASN A 54 -5.82 10.95 0.85
CA ASN A 54 -6.39 11.56 2.05
C ASN A 54 -5.67 12.85 2.50
N ASN A 55 -4.78 13.42 1.68
CA ASN A 55 -4.03 14.65 1.99
C ASN A 55 -3.27 14.63 3.35
N LEU A 56 -2.81 13.46 3.80
CA LEU A 56 -2.09 13.32 5.08
C LEU A 56 -0.67 13.92 4.97
N ARG A 57 -0.47 15.12 5.52
CA ARG A 57 0.84 15.80 5.60
C ARG A 57 1.69 15.19 6.70
N GLY A 58 2.34 14.08 6.38
CA GLY A 58 3.08 13.30 7.38
C GLY A 58 3.12 11.82 7.06
N LYS A 59 2.26 11.38 6.12
CA LYS A 59 2.06 10.04 5.53
C LYS A 59 2.23 8.90 6.52
N TRP A 60 3.45 8.63 6.97
CA TRP A 60 3.82 7.55 7.87
C TRP A 60 3.68 7.88 9.37
N ARG A 61 3.73 9.16 9.77
CA ARG A 61 3.45 9.57 11.16
C ARG A 61 1.96 9.48 11.53
N ASP A 62 1.11 9.45 10.51
CA ASP A 62 -0.34 9.40 10.66
C ASP A 62 -0.86 7.95 10.59
N LEU A 63 0.03 6.96 10.70
CA LEU A 63 -0.37 5.56 10.78
C LEU A 63 -1.23 5.34 12.03
N PRO A 64 -2.48 4.84 11.91
CA PRO A 64 -3.38 4.69 13.05
C PRO A 64 -2.74 3.86 14.15
N GLU A 65 -2.77 4.31 15.39
CA GLU A 65 -2.28 3.53 16.54
C GLU A 65 -3.19 2.31 16.84
N ASP A 66 -4.46 2.39 16.46
CA ASP A 66 -5.41 1.29 16.58
C ASP A 66 -5.22 0.27 15.45
N ASP A 67 -4.82 -0.95 15.82
CA ASP A 67 -4.59 -2.06 14.90
C ASP A 67 -5.86 -2.51 14.16
N ILE A 68 -7.06 -2.32 14.74
CA ILE A 68 -8.34 -2.65 14.08
C ILE A 68 -8.61 -1.66 12.95
N VAL A 69 -8.35 -0.37 13.19
CA VAL A 69 -8.49 0.68 12.16
C VAL A 69 -7.45 0.47 11.06
N LEU A 70 -6.20 0.19 11.44
CA LEU A 70 -5.13 -0.11 10.48
C LEU A 70 -5.47 -1.35 9.64
N LEU A 71 -5.94 -2.44 10.26
CA LEU A 71 -6.37 -3.65 9.55
C LEU A 71 -7.45 -3.32 8.52
N ARG A 72 -8.47 -2.55 8.89
CA ARG A 72 -9.56 -2.17 7.99
C ARG A 72 -9.08 -1.38 6.78
N ILE A 73 -8.18 -0.41 6.98
CA ILE A 73 -7.59 0.35 5.87
C ILE A 73 -6.83 -0.57 4.93
N LEU A 74 -6.01 -1.48 5.47
CA LEU A 74 -5.26 -2.44 4.68
C LEU A 74 -6.18 -3.36 3.87
N LEU A 75 -7.21 -3.94 4.50
CA LEU A 75 -8.16 -4.82 3.82
C LEU A 75 -8.97 -4.09 2.74
N THR A 76 -9.32 -2.82 2.97
CA THR A 76 -9.99 -1.99 1.96
C THR A 76 -9.05 -1.68 0.79
N GLY A 77 -7.78 -1.35 1.07
CA GLY A 77 -6.78 -1.06 0.04
C GLY A 77 -6.40 -2.29 -0.80
N PHE A 78 -6.45 -3.48 -0.23
CA PHE A 78 -6.29 -4.74 -0.97
C PHE A 78 -7.60 -5.26 -1.60
N GLY A 79 -8.72 -4.54 -1.46
CA GLY A 79 -10.01 -4.94 -2.03
C GLY A 79 -10.61 -6.20 -1.42
N VAL A 80 -10.25 -6.53 -0.18
CA VAL A 80 -10.80 -7.68 0.56
C VAL A 80 -12.18 -7.37 1.13
N ILE A 81 -12.43 -6.11 1.48
CA ILE A 81 -13.73 -5.61 1.98
C ILE A 81 -14.16 -4.39 1.17
N ASP A 82 -15.47 -4.27 0.93
CA ASP A 82 -16.06 -3.08 0.31
C ASP A 82 -16.24 -1.97 1.36
N GLN A 83 -15.60 -0.83 1.07
CA GLN A 83 -15.73 0.53 1.63
C GLN A 83 -16.17 0.72 3.10
N TRP A 84 -15.32 1.41 3.86
CA TRP A 84 -15.72 2.19 5.05
C TRP A 84 -15.77 3.68 4.68
N PHE A 85 -16.98 4.26 4.69
CA PHE A 85 -17.15 5.70 4.87
C PHE A 85 -17.48 5.95 6.35
N PRO A 86 -16.81 6.86 7.06
CA PRO A 86 -17.52 7.59 8.09
C PRO A 86 -18.63 8.39 7.36
N ASP A 87 -19.87 8.26 7.80
CA ASP A 87 -20.98 9.09 7.33
C ASP A 87 -20.65 10.57 7.59
N ASP A 88 -19.98 11.23 6.64
CA ASP A 88 -20.00 12.67 6.49
C ASP A 88 -20.87 12.98 5.27
N HIS A 89 -22.11 13.35 5.58
CA HIS A 89 -22.95 14.14 4.68
C HIS A 89 -22.13 15.34 4.17
N ASP A 90 -22.14 15.54 2.84
CA ASP A 90 -21.71 16.76 2.13
C ASP A 90 -20.25 16.89 1.63
N ALA A 91 -19.63 15.81 1.14
CA ALA A 91 -18.44 15.94 0.28
C ALA A 91 -18.72 15.41 -1.15
N PRO A 92 -18.54 16.21 -2.22
CA PRO A 92 -18.70 15.71 -3.57
C PRO A 92 -17.60 14.67 -3.84
N HIS A 93 -18.06 13.44 -4.11
CA HIS A 93 -17.29 12.40 -4.78
C HIS A 93 -16.53 13.01 -5.96
N ASP A 94 -15.20 12.85 -6.01
CA ASP A 94 -14.38 12.77 -7.24
C ASP A 94 -12.86 12.89 -6.94
N CYS A 95 -12.33 12.13 -5.98
CA CYS A 95 -10.87 12.07 -5.75
C CYS A 95 -10.35 10.66 -5.48
N TYR A 96 -10.85 9.64 -6.20
CA TYR A 96 -10.23 8.32 -6.22
C TYR A 96 -9.27 8.18 -7.41
N PRO A 97 -8.07 7.60 -7.22
CA PRO A 97 -7.22 7.13 -8.31
C PRO A 97 -7.98 6.15 -9.19
N SER A 98 -7.86 6.29 -10.51
CA SER A 98 -8.61 5.55 -11.54
C SER A 98 -8.40 4.02 -11.57
N HIS A 99 -7.55 3.47 -10.71
CA HIS A 99 -7.32 2.02 -10.56
C HIS A 99 -8.03 1.39 -9.36
N TRP A 100 -8.65 2.20 -8.48
CA TRP A 100 -9.64 1.68 -7.54
C TRP A 100 -10.92 1.34 -8.33
N PRO A 101 -11.68 0.29 -7.96
CA PRO A 101 -12.97 0.03 -8.57
C PRO A 101 -13.79 1.32 -8.49
N SER A 102 -14.08 1.86 -9.66
CA SER A 102 -15.06 2.94 -9.81
C SER A 102 -16.43 2.29 -9.71
N LEU A 103 -17.33 2.89 -8.92
CA LEU A 103 -18.74 2.51 -8.82
C LEU A 103 -19.41 2.44 -10.20
#